data_AF-A0A6F9C3P3-F1
#
_entry.id   AF-A0A6F9C3P3-F1
#
_cell.length_a   1.000
_cell.length_b   1.000
_cell.length_c   1.000
_cell.angle_alpha   90.00
_cell.angle_beta   90.00
_cell.angle_gamma   90.00
#
_symmetry.space_group_name_H-M   'P 1'
#
loop_
_entity.id
_entity.type
_entity.pdbx_description
1 polymer ?
#
loop_
_entity_poly.entity_id
_entity_poly.type
_entity_poly.pdbx_seq_one_letter_code
_entity_poly.pdbx_strand_id
1 'polypeptide(L)'
;RPCAFISAFVHTLQALMSVNARLRQLYPDSEELFDIVLMTNNHAQVGVRLINSINHYDLTIERFCMTGGQSPIGYLKAYLTNLYLSKDGEKVMEAIEEGIAAATMFASGDVENKLSDTQLKVAFDGDAVLFSDESEIIVKQHGLDTFFEHEKEFENKPLAQGPLKCFLEALGKLQRKFYAKNERMTCPICTYLVTSRSAASSGARVLKTLRSWGLEIDEALFLAGAPKGPLLQKIRPHIFFDDQMFHIEGAKELGTIAAHVPYGIGQKYHKEKLSEQPAKDTK
;
A
#
# COMPACT_ATOMS: atom_id res chain seq x y z
N ARG A 1 -21.79 12.92 12.84
CA ARG A 1 -21.27 12.62 11.49
C ARG A 1 -20.10 11.66 11.63
N PRO A 2 -20.02 10.61 10.81
CA PRO A 2 -18.91 9.66 10.84
C PRO A 2 -17.57 10.35 10.56
N CYS A 3 -16.49 9.75 11.04
CA CYS A 3 -15.13 10.18 10.75
C CYS A 3 -14.85 9.98 9.25
N ALA A 4 -14.47 11.06 8.56
CA ALA A 4 -14.22 11.04 7.12
C ALA A 4 -13.16 10.02 6.70
N PHE A 5 -12.20 9.71 7.58
CA PHE A 5 -11.21 8.65 7.33
C PHE A 5 -11.87 7.27 7.29
N ILE A 6 -12.67 6.92 8.30
CA ILE A 6 -13.38 5.63 8.35
C ILE A 6 -14.38 5.52 7.19
N SER A 7 -15.11 6.60 6.89
CA SER A 7 -16.06 6.61 5.77
C SER A 7 -15.38 6.31 4.43
N ALA A 8 -14.17 6.84 4.19
CA ALA A 8 -13.44 6.60 2.95
C ALA A 8 -12.82 5.19 2.87
N PHE A 9 -12.69 4.49 4.01
CA PHE A 9 -11.99 3.20 4.08
C PHE A 9 -12.90 2.04 4.54
N VAL A 10 -14.21 2.30 4.68
CA VAL A 10 -15.17 1.34 5.22
C VAL A 10 -15.17 0.02 4.45
N HIS A 11 -15.17 0.08 3.12
CA HIS A 11 -15.15 -1.12 2.27
C HIS A 11 -13.86 -1.92 2.45
N THR A 12 -12.72 -1.26 2.63
CA THR A 12 -11.45 -1.95 2.91
C THR A 12 -11.49 -2.66 4.26
N LEU A 13 -12.04 -2.01 5.28
CA LEU A 13 -12.22 -2.61 6.61
C LEU A 13 -13.20 -3.80 6.56
N GLN A 14 -14.29 -3.68 5.80
CA GLN A 14 -15.24 -4.77 5.58
C GLN A 14 -14.61 -5.95 4.83
N ALA A 15 -13.81 -5.69 3.79
CA ALA A 15 -13.08 -6.74 3.08
C ALA A 15 -12.08 -7.47 4.00
N LEU A 16 -11.36 -6.74 4.87
CA LEU A 16 -10.47 -7.34 5.88
C LEU A 16 -11.25 -8.21 6.87
N MET A 17 -12.40 -7.75 7.34
CA MET A 17 -13.29 -8.52 8.22
C MET A 17 -13.81 -9.79 7.53
N SER A 18 -14.16 -9.70 6.25
CA SER A 18 -14.59 -10.84 5.43
C SER A 18 -13.48 -11.89 5.27
N VAL A 19 -12.24 -11.46 5.04
CA VAL A 19 -11.08 -12.35 5.04
C VAL A 19 -10.91 -13.03 6.40
N ASN A 20 -10.98 -12.27 7.50
CA ASN A 20 -10.87 -12.82 8.85
C ASN A 20 -11.97 -13.84 9.17
N ALA A 21 -13.21 -13.57 8.76
CA ALA A 21 -14.33 -14.50 8.94
C ALA A 21 -14.06 -15.83 8.23
N ARG A 22 -13.55 -15.80 7.00
CA ARG A 22 -13.17 -17.02 6.26
C ARG A 22 -11.98 -17.73 6.87
N LEU A 23 -10.96 -16.99 7.33
CA LEU A 23 -9.83 -17.60 8.05
C LEU A 23 -10.30 -18.32 9.32
N ARG A 24 -11.20 -17.72 10.10
CA ARG A 24 -11.78 -18.35 11.30
C ARG A 24 -12.61 -19.59 10.98
N GLN A 25 -13.34 -19.61 9.86
CA GLN A 25 -14.06 -20.81 9.41
C GLN A 25 -13.12 -21.97 9.08
N LEU A 26 -11.99 -21.69 8.42
CA LEU A 26 -11.01 -22.70 8.02
C LEU A 26 -10.05 -23.11 9.15
N TYR A 27 -9.80 -22.18 10.08
CA TYR A 27 -8.84 -22.30 11.18
C TYR A 27 -9.42 -21.66 12.47
N PRO A 28 -10.37 -22.32 13.16
CA PRO A 28 -11.05 -21.76 14.32
C PRO A 28 -10.12 -21.32 15.47
N ASP A 29 -9.02 -22.05 15.67
CA ASP A 29 -8.07 -21.81 16.77
C ASP A 29 -6.89 -20.90 16.38
N SER A 30 -6.89 -20.36 15.16
CA SER A 30 -5.78 -19.57 14.64
C SER A 30 -5.92 -18.08 14.98
N GLU A 31 -4.95 -17.54 15.69
CA GLU A 31 -4.82 -16.10 15.95
C GLU A 31 -4.16 -15.32 14.80
N GLU A 32 -3.66 -16.00 13.77
CA GLU A 32 -3.08 -15.33 12.59
C GLU A 32 -4.17 -14.78 11.66
N LEU A 33 -4.68 -13.61 12.04
CA LEU A 33 -5.70 -12.84 11.34
C LEU A 33 -5.18 -11.42 11.08
N PHE A 34 -5.94 -10.62 10.31
CA PHE A 34 -5.72 -9.18 10.31
C PHE A 34 -6.11 -8.61 11.67
N ASP A 35 -5.14 -8.00 12.36
CA ASP A 35 -5.39 -7.15 13.54
C ASP A 35 -5.39 -5.69 13.09
N ILE A 36 -6.51 -4.99 13.34
CA ILE A 36 -6.70 -3.60 12.93
C ILE A 36 -6.70 -2.74 14.19
N VAL A 37 -5.70 -1.87 14.32
CA VAL A 37 -5.61 -0.90 15.41
C VAL A 37 -5.89 0.48 14.87
N LEU A 38 -6.95 1.12 15.37
CA LEU A 38 -7.22 2.52 15.03
C LEU A 38 -6.44 3.45 15.95
N MET A 39 -5.61 4.29 15.36
CA MET A 39 -4.80 5.26 16.09
C MET A 39 -5.30 6.69 15.87
N THR A 40 -5.32 7.48 16.93
CA THR A 40 -5.56 8.92 16.83
C THR A 40 -4.63 9.71 17.75
N ASN A 41 -4.11 10.81 17.22
CA ASN A 41 -3.31 11.76 17.99
C ASN A 41 -4.18 12.66 18.88
N ASN A 42 -5.52 12.56 18.78
CA ASN A 42 -6.43 13.37 19.56
C ASN A 42 -6.61 12.83 20.99
N HIS A 43 -6.99 13.72 21.91
CA HIS A 43 -7.37 13.34 23.28
C HIS A 43 -8.62 12.45 23.32
N ALA A 44 -8.76 11.68 24.42
CA ALA A 44 -9.83 10.71 24.68
C ALA A 44 -11.25 11.21 24.35
N GLN A 45 -11.54 12.49 24.62
CA GLN A 45 -12.85 13.11 24.34
C GLN A 45 -13.23 13.12 22.85
N VAL A 46 -12.25 13.10 21.94
CA VAL A 46 -12.47 13.00 20.49
C VAL A 46 -12.68 11.55 20.02
N GLY A 47 -12.27 10.57 20.84
CA GLY A 47 -12.36 9.13 20.55
C GLY A 47 -13.79 8.64 20.34
N VAL A 48 -14.76 9.29 20.98
CA VAL A 48 -16.20 8.98 20.81
C VAL A 48 -16.62 9.08 19.34
N ARG A 49 -16.04 9.99 18.54
CA ARG A 49 -16.37 10.09 17.10
C ARG A 49 -15.90 8.86 16.31
N LEU A 50 -14.74 8.30 16.66
CA LEU A 50 -14.22 7.08 16.04
C LEU A 50 -15.14 5.90 16.40
N ILE A 51 -15.46 5.74 17.68
CA ILE A 51 -16.38 4.69 18.17
C ILE A 51 -17.74 4.79 17.48
N ASN A 52 -18.31 6.00 17.40
CA ASN A 52 -19.59 6.21 16.73
C ASN A 52 -19.53 5.84 15.24
N SER A 53 -18.40 6.04 14.57
CA SER A 53 -18.24 5.66 13.16
C SER A 53 -18.17 4.16 13.00
N ILE A 54 -17.51 3.47 13.92
CA ILE A 54 -17.35 2.02 13.93
C ILE A 54 -18.69 1.35 14.15
N ASN A 55 -19.44 1.82 15.15
CA ASN A 55 -20.80 1.36 15.40
C ASN A 55 -21.74 1.70 14.23
N HIS A 56 -21.58 2.87 13.60
CA HIS A 56 -22.41 3.27 12.47
C HIS A 56 -22.21 2.38 11.24
N TYR A 57 -20.99 1.90 11.01
CA TYR A 57 -20.64 1.03 9.88
C TYR A 57 -20.53 -0.46 10.24
N ASP A 58 -20.91 -0.83 11.47
CA ASP A 58 -20.86 -2.20 12.00
C ASP A 58 -19.47 -2.86 11.86
N LEU A 59 -18.42 -2.10 12.18
CA LEU A 59 -17.04 -2.56 12.08
C LEU A 59 -16.61 -3.26 13.38
N THR A 60 -16.03 -4.46 13.28
CA THR A 60 -15.51 -5.21 14.44
C THR A 60 -14.05 -4.82 14.71
N ILE A 61 -13.83 -3.58 15.15
CA ILE A 61 -12.50 -3.09 15.54
C ILE A 61 -12.46 -2.91 17.05
N GLU A 62 -11.65 -3.72 17.72
CA GLU A 62 -11.61 -3.77 19.19
C GLU A 62 -10.45 -2.94 19.77
N ARG A 63 -9.41 -2.68 18.98
CA ARG A 63 -8.16 -2.06 19.43
C ARG A 63 -8.06 -0.60 19.00
N PHE A 64 -7.83 0.27 19.98
CA PHE A 64 -7.64 1.70 19.76
C PHE A 64 -6.41 2.19 20.52
N CYS A 65 -5.69 3.12 19.91
CA CYS A 65 -4.64 3.86 20.57
C CYS A 65 -4.91 5.36 20.45
N MET A 66 -4.88 6.06 21.59
CA MET A 66 -5.05 7.49 21.67
C MET A 66 -3.79 8.08 22.30
N THR A 67 -2.97 8.76 21.52
CA THR A 67 -1.63 9.19 21.97
C THR A 67 -1.63 10.56 22.63
N GLY A 68 -2.78 11.25 22.69
CA GLY A 68 -2.92 12.53 23.39
C GLY A 68 -1.96 13.62 22.90
N GLY A 69 -1.65 13.62 21.60
CA GLY A 69 -0.73 14.55 20.95
C GLY A 69 0.68 14.02 20.71
N GLN A 70 1.04 12.86 21.28
CA GLN A 70 2.35 12.25 21.07
C GLN A 70 2.44 11.49 19.74
N SER A 71 3.66 11.31 19.23
CA SER A 71 3.89 10.54 18.01
C SER A 71 3.43 9.09 18.15
N PRO A 72 2.70 8.52 17.16
CA PRO A 72 2.26 7.13 17.22
C PRO A 72 3.38 6.11 16.95
N ILE A 73 4.53 6.56 16.43
CA ILE A 73 5.56 5.67 15.86
C ILE A 73 6.14 4.67 16.87
N GLY A 74 6.39 5.10 18.11
CA GLY A 74 6.85 4.20 19.17
C GLY A 74 5.86 3.07 19.46
N TYR A 75 4.55 3.35 19.36
CA TYR A 75 3.51 2.34 19.53
C TYR A 75 3.43 1.40 18.34
N LEU A 76 3.60 1.89 17.10
CA LEU A 76 3.61 1.05 15.90
C LEU A 76 4.67 -0.07 15.99
N LYS A 77 5.86 0.25 16.50
CA LYS A 77 6.90 -0.74 16.79
C LYS A 77 6.46 -1.76 17.84
N ALA A 78 5.88 -1.29 18.95
CA ALA A 78 5.40 -2.16 20.02
C ALA A 78 4.28 -3.10 19.56
N TYR A 79 3.46 -2.66 18.61
CA TYR A 79 2.42 -3.47 17.97
C TYR A 79 2.93 -4.39 16.86
N LEU A 80 4.23 -4.38 16.54
CA LEU A 80 4.82 -5.13 15.42
C LEU A 80 4.06 -4.84 14.10
N THR A 81 3.73 -3.58 13.88
CA THR A 81 2.85 -3.17 12.77
C THR A 81 3.46 -3.53 11.42
N ASN A 82 2.72 -4.31 10.61
CA ASN A 82 3.12 -4.65 9.25
C ASN A 82 2.80 -3.55 8.22
N LEU A 83 1.84 -2.66 8.50
CA LEU A 83 1.49 -1.53 7.64
C LEU A 83 0.86 -0.40 8.46
N TYR A 84 1.38 0.82 8.31
CA TYR A 84 0.81 2.04 8.87
C TYR A 84 0.22 2.93 7.77
N LEU A 85 -1.06 3.27 7.90
CA LEU A 85 -1.75 4.15 6.97
C LEU A 85 -2.22 5.42 7.68
N SER A 86 -1.92 6.59 7.11
CA SER A 86 -2.27 7.88 7.69
C SER A 86 -2.59 8.92 6.62
N LYS A 87 -3.30 9.99 6.99
CA LYS A 87 -3.39 11.21 6.16
C LYS A 87 -2.24 12.18 6.42
N ASP A 88 -1.46 11.93 7.47
CA ASP A 88 -0.33 12.75 7.87
C ASP A 88 0.96 12.19 7.24
N GLY A 89 1.44 12.86 6.20
CA GLY A 89 2.62 12.43 5.45
C GLY A 89 3.93 12.55 6.23
N GLU A 90 4.02 13.44 7.22
CA GLU A 90 5.20 13.56 8.09
C GLU A 90 5.31 12.32 8.98
N LYS A 91 4.19 11.87 9.54
CA LYS A 91 4.14 10.63 10.34
C LYS A 91 4.40 9.38 9.51
N VAL A 92 3.98 9.37 8.26
CA VAL A 92 4.31 8.26 7.34
C VAL A 92 5.82 8.21 7.07
N MET A 93 6.45 9.37 6.85
CA MET A 93 7.90 9.45 6.66
C MET A 93 8.66 8.98 7.91
N GLU A 94 8.26 9.45 9.09
CA GLU A 94 8.82 9.01 10.39
C GLU A 94 8.69 7.49 10.57
N ALA A 95 7.55 6.89 10.16
CA ALA A 95 7.36 5.43 10.22
C ALA A 95 8.31 4.67 9.29
N ILE A 96 8.49 5.14 8.05
CA ILE A 96 9.37 4.50 7.06
C ILE A 96 10.83 4.56 7.50
N GLU A 97 11.27 5.71 8.03
CA GLU A 97 12.63 5.88 8.58
C GLU A 97 12.90 4.93 9.75
N GLU A 98 11.86 4.60 10.51
CA GLU A 98 11.91 3.65 11.61
C GLU A 98 11.71 2.18 11.19
N GLY A 99 11.70 1.90 9.88
CA GLY A 99 11.61 0.56 9.30
C GLY A 99 10.21 -0.05 9.27
N ILE A 100 9.16 0.77 9.47
CA ILE A 100 7.77 0.34 9.40
C ILE A 100 7.22 0.66 8.01
N ALA A 101 6.66 -0.33 7.33
CA ALA A 101 5.97 -0.08 6.06
C ALA A 101 4.82 0.90 6.29
N ALA A 102 4.82 2.01 5.55
CA ALA A 102 3.79 3.03 5.72
C ALA A 102 3.46 3.75 4.41
N ALA A 103 2.26 4.34 4.36
CA ALA A 103 1.82 5.14 3.23
C ALA A 103 0.82 6.23 3.62
N THR A 104 0.87 7.34 2.89
CA THR A 104 -0.04 8.47 3.04
C THR A 104 -1.26 8.27 2.17
N MET A 105 -2.45 8.27 2.77
CA MET A 105 -3.70 7.96 2.07
C MET A 105 -4.34 9.16 1.39
N PHE A 106 -4.75 8.93 0.14
CA PHE A 106 -5.50 9.85 -0.69
C PHE A 106 -6.77 9.14 -1.17
N ALA A 107 -7.92 9.65 -0.72
CA ALA A 107 -9.23 9.16 -1.13
C ALA A 107 -9.97 10.25 -1.90
N SER A 108 -10.76 9.83 -2.88
CA SER A 108 -11.68 10.69 -3.62
C SER A 108 -12.95 10.81 -2.79
N GLY A 109 -13.36 12.04 -2.48
CA GLY A 109 -14.41 12.31 -1.49
C GLY A 109 -15.80 11.77 -1.85
N ASP A 110 -16.07 11.53 -3.13
CA ASP A 110 -17.45 11.38 -3.62
C ASP A 110 -17.64 10.36 -4.76
N VAL A 111 -16.64 9.54 -5.09
CA VAL A 111 -16.83 8.50 -6.13
C VAL A 111 -17.31 7.23 -5.45
N GLU A 112 -18.59 6.89 -5.61
CA GLU A 112 -19.15 5.56 -5.28
C GLU A 112 -18.50 4.49 -6.17
N ASN A 113 -17.25 4.16 -5.90
CA ASN A 113 -16.66 2.96 -6.44
C ASN A 113 -17.19 1.79 -5.61
N LYS A 114 -18.10 1.02 -6.21
CA LYS A 114 -18.54 -0.28 -5.66
C LYS A 114 -17.33 -1.21 -5.60
N LEU A 115 -16.67 -1.19 -4.45
CA LEU A 115 -15.61 -2.13 -4.07
C LEU A 115 -16.25 -3.47 -3.69
N SER A 116 -15.42 -4.51 -3.63
CA SER A 116 -15.88 -5.85 -3.27
C SER A 116 -15.82 -6.03 -1.76
N ASP A 117 -16.96 -6.23 -1.12
CA ASP A 117 -16.98 -6.49 0.33
C ASP A 117 -16.55 -7.93 0.68
N THR A 118 -16.29 -8.78 -0.33
CA THR A 118 -15.94 -10.21 -0.16
C THR A 118 -14.49 -10.53 -0.51
N GLN A 119 -13.81 -9.67 -1.26
CA GLN A 119 -12.41 -9.85 -1.64
C GLN A 119 -11.60 -8.61 -1.30
N LEU A 120 -10.55 -8.76 -0.49
CA LEU A 120 -9.52 -7.75 -0.32
C LEU A 120 -8.63 -7.72 -1.56
N LYS A 121 -8.69 -6.60 -2.29
CA LYS A 121 -7.85 -6.34 -3.48
C LYS A 121 -6.79 -5.29 -3.16
N VAL A 122 -5.52 -5.64 -3.25
CA VAL A 122 -4.40 -4.75 -2.93
C VAL A 122 -3.50 -4.62 -4.15
N ALA A 123 -3.31 -3.40 -4.64
CA ALA A 123 -2.45 -3.12 -5.79
C ALA A 123 -1.18 -2.38 -5.36
N PHE A 124 -0.06 -2.72 -5.97
CA PHE A 124 1.26 -2.14 -5.67
C PHE A 124 1.96 -1.73 -6.95
N ASP A 125 2.65 -0.60 -6.93
CA ASP A 125 3.82 -0.43 -7.80
C ASP A 125 4.97 -1.37 -7.39
N GLY A 126 5.91 -1.59 -8.30
CA GLY A 126 7.13 -2.35 -8.05
C GLY A 126 8.21 -1.50 -7.39
N ASP A 127 8.87 -0.67 -8.18
CA ASP A 127 10.05 0.10 -7.75
C ASP A 127 9.69 1.14 -6.69
N ALA A 128 10.61 1.40 -5.76
CA ALA A 128 10.42 2.26 -4.59
C ALA A 128 9.20 1.95 -3.69
N VAL A 129 8.52 0.82 -3.90
CA VAL A 129 7.39 0.33 -3.10
C VAL A 129 7.69 -1.07 -2.58
N LEU A 130 7.70 -2.08 -3.46
CA LEU A 130 8.06 -3.47 -3.15
C LEU A 130 9.56 -3.70 -3.28
N PHE A 131 10.18 -3.06 -4.26
CA PHE A 131 11.61 -3.08 -4.52
C PHE A 131 12.24 -1.74 -4.12
N SER A 132 13.55 -1.71 -3.97
CA SER A 132 14.30 -0.46 -3.75
C SER A 132 14.22 0.47 -4.97
N ASP A 133 14.76 1.67 -4.84
CA ASP A 133 14.89 2.67 -5.91
C ASP A 133 16.14 2.48 -6.80
N GLU A 134 16.85 1.34 -6.70
CA GLU A 134 18.03 0.98 -7.50
C GLU A 134 17.82 1.25 -9.00
N SER A 135 16.67 0.84 -9.54
CA SER A 135 16.35 1.02 -10.96
C SER A 135 16.11 2.48 -11.35
N GLU A 136 15.48 3.27 -10.48
CA GLU A 136 15.27 4.69 -10.72
C GLU A 136 16.61 5.46 -10.71
N ILE A 137 17.53 5.08 -9.81
CA ILE A 137 18.88 5.63 -9.74
C ILE A 137 19.62 5.40 -11.06
N ILE A 138 19.60 4.17 -11.59
CA ILE A 138 20.28 3.82 -12.84
C ILE A 138 19.71 4.63 -14.00
N VAL A 139 18.38 4.71 -14.13
CA VAL A 139 17.73 5.46 -15.22
C VAL A 139 18.10 6.95 -15.16
N LYS A 140 18.10 7.56 -13.98
CA LYS A 140 18.44 8.99 -13.84
C LYS A 140 19.92 9.29 -14.09
N GLN A 141 20.82 8.38 -13.72
CA GLN A 141 22.26 8.59 -13.87
C GLN A 141 22.78 8.21 -15.27
N HIS A 142 22.24 7.14 -15.86
CA HIS A 142 22.82 6.49 -17.03
C HIS A 142 21.82 6.27 -18.19
N GLY A 143 20.56 6.67 -18.04
CA GLY A 143 19.53 6.54 -19.06
C GLY A 143 18.90 5.14 -19.17
N LEU A 144 17.93 5.02 -20.08
CA LEU A 144 17.12 3.81 -20.24
C LEU A 144 17.86 2.63 -20.88
N ASP A 145 18.79 2.88 -21.79
CA ASP A 145 19.54 1.81 -22.47
C ASP A 145 20.41 1.05 -21.46
N THR A 146 21.16 1.77 -20.64
CA THR A 146 21.96 1.21 -19.54
C THR A 146 21.09 0.45 -18.54
N PHE A 147 19.89 0.94 -18.26
CA PHE A 147 18.94 0.23 -17.41
C PHE A 147 18.52 -1.12 -18.00
N PHE A 148 18.24 -1.20 -19.30
CA PHE A 148 17.88 -2.48 -19.93
C PHE A 148 19.05 -3.47 -19.97
N GLU A 149 20.26 -2.99 -20.22
CA GLU A 149 21.47 -3.83 -20.14
C GLU A 149 21.67 -4.37 -18.73
N HIS A 150 21.54 -3.50 -17.72
CA HIS A 150 21.62 -3.88 -16.31
C HIS A 150 20.56 -4.92 -15.93
N GLU A 151 19.29 -4.72 -16.31
CA GLU A 151 18.22 -5.67 -15.99
C GLU A 151 18.45 -7.05 -16.64
N LYS A 152 19.03 -7.08 -17.84
CA LYS A 152 19.39 -8.32 -18.52
C LYS A 152 20.58 -9.02 -17.86
N GLU A 153 21.62 -8.28 -17.49
CA GLU A 153 22.80 -8.83 -16.81
C GLU A 153 22.45 -9.38 -15.42
N PHE A 154 21.64 -8.63 -14.67
CA PHE A 154 21.26 -8.96 -13.30
C PHE A 154 19.93 -9.71 -13.19
N GLU A 155 19.40 -10.27 -14.29
CA GLU A 155 18.08 -10.91 -14.33
C GLU A 155 17.87 -11.99 -13.25
N ASN A 156 18.94 -12.71 -12.90
CA ASN A 156 18.91 -13.78 -11.88
C ASN A 156 19.31 -13.30 -10.47
N LYS A 157 19.66 -12.03 -10.30
CA LYS A 157 19.95 -11.42 -9.01
C LYS A 157 18.68 -10.71 -8.51
N PRO A 158 18.12 -11.11 -7.36
CA PRO A 158 16.93 -10.45 -6.81
C PRO A 158 17.12 -8.94 -6.68
N LEU A 159 16.06 -8.17 -6.96
CA LEU A 159 16.01 -6.74 -6.65
C LEU A 159 16.12 -6.53 -5.14
N ALA A 160 16.79 -5.45 -4.72
CA ALA A 160 16.81 -5.09 -3.31
C ALA A 160 15.39 -4.74 -2.81
N GLN A 161 15.15 -4.96 -1.52
CA GLN A 161 13.82 -4.80 -0.92
C GLN A 161 13.42 -3.34 -0.75
N GLY A 162 12.17 -3.05 -1.06
CA GLY A 162 11.51 -1.78 -0.77
C GLY A 162 10.80 -1.78 0.59
N PRO A 163 10.24 -0.63 0.98
CA PRO A 163 9.63 -0.45 2.30
C PRO A 163 8.39 -1.32 2.54
N LEU A 164 7.63 -1.70 1.51
CA LEU A 164 6.38 -2.45 1.66
C LEU A 164 6.54 -3.97 1.49
N LYS A 165 7.77 -4.49 1.31
CA LYS A 165 8.00 -5.95 1.18
C LYS A 165 7.44 -6.74 2.35
N CYS A 166 7.66 -6.28 3.59
CA CYS A 166 7.22 -7.00 4.79
C CYS A 166 5.68 -7.10 4.87
N PHE A 167 4.97 -6.08 4.38
CA PHE A 167 3.51 -6.11 4.29
C PHE A 167 3.04 -7.14 3.24
N LEU A 168 3.67 -7.16 2.06
CA LEU A 168 3.35 -8.16 1.03
C LEU A 168 3.66 -9.58 1.52
N GLU A 169 4.73 -9.79 2.29
CA GLU A 169 5.04 -11.08 2.93
C GLU A 169 3.96 -11.52 3.91
N ALA A 170 3.41 -10.58 4.71
CA ALA A 170 2.30 -10.86 5.60
C ALA A 170 1.02 -11.25 4.83
N LEU A 171 0.69 -10.52 3.74
CA LEU A 171 -0.42 -10.88 2.86
C LEU A 171 -0.23 -12.27 2.23
N GLY A 172 0.96 -12.54 1.70
CA GLY A 172 1.31 -13.83 1.09
C GLY A 172 1.23 -14.98 2.09
N LYS A 173 1.59 -14.74 3.36
CA LYS A 173 1.42 -15.73 4.44
C LYS A 173 -0.06 -16.08 4.63
N LEU A 174 -0.95 -15.10 4.67
CA LEU A 174 -2.39 -15.33 4.80
C LEU A 174 -2.98 -16.02 3.55
N GLN A 175 -2.57 -15.62 2.34
CA GLN A 175 -2.96 -16.28 1.09
C GLN A 175 -2.61 -17.78 1.10
N ARG A 176 -1.39 -18.13 1.54
CA ARG A 176 -0.96 -19.54 1.63
C ARG A 176 -1.84 -20.38 2.58
N LYS A 177 -2.46 -19.79 3.60
CA LYS A 177 -3.42 -20.51 4.47
C LYS A 177 -4.67 -20.94 3.71
N PHE A 178 -5.17 -20.12 2.80
CA PHE A 178 -6.26 -20.51 1.89
C PHE A 178 -5.81 -21.59 0.91
N TYR A 179 -4.59 -21.47 0.37
CA TYR A 179 -4.06 -22.43 -0.59
C TYR A 179 -3.91 -23.83 0.03
N ALA A 180 -3.44 -23.90 1.29
CA ALA A 180 -3.33 -25.15 2.05
C ALA A 180 -4.69 -25.84 2.32
N LYS A 181 -5.81 -25.13 2.15
CA LYS A 181 -7.18 -25.68 2.23
C LYS A 181 -7.83 -25.89 0.87
N ASN A 182 -7.05 -25.87 -0.21
CA ASN A 182 -7.51 -25.96 -1.59
C ASN A 182 -8.42 -24.79 -2.02
N GLU A 183 -8.38 -23.65 -1.32
CA GLU A 183 -9.16 -22.45 -1.64
C GLU A 183 -8.35 -21.43 -2.47
N ARG A 184 -7.42 -21.90 -3.30
CA ARG A 184 -6.58 -21.01 -4.13
C ARG A 184 -7.41 -20.14 -5.07
N MET A 185 -8.32 -20.75 -5.82
CA MET A 185 -9.15 -20.05 -6.81
C MET A 185 -10.21 -19.16 -6.17
N THR A 186 -10.56 -19.42 -4.91
CA THR A 186 -11.56 -18.66 -4.15
C THR A 186 -10.90 -17.82 -3.06
N CYS A 187 -9.59 -17.63 -3.07
CA CYS A 187 -8.87 -16.86 -2.05
C CYS A 187 -9.47 -15.44 -1.97
N PRO A 188 -9.84 -14.95 -0.77
CA PRO A 188 -10.42 -13.62 -0.62
C PRO A 188 -9.36 -12.51 -0.64
N ILE A 189 -8.07 -12.83 -0.71
CA ILE A 189 -6.98 -11.86 -0.84
C ILE A 189 -6.44 -11.94 -2.27
N CYS A 190 -6.56 -10.83 -3.01
CA CYS A 190 -6.05 -10.68 -4.37
C CYS A 190 -5.00 -9.56 -4.40
N THR A 191 -3.82 -9.89 -4.89
CA THR A 191 -2.67 -8.99 -4.99
C THR A 191 -2.37 -8.67 -6.44
N TYR A 192 -2.10 -7.39 -6.70
CA TYR A 192 -1.84 -6.87 -8.04
C TYR A 192 -0.51 -6.14 -8.07
N LEU A 193 0.36 -6.49 -9.02
CA LEU A 193 1.52 -5.67 -9.37
C LEU A 193 1.14 -4.80 -10.57
N VAL A 194 1.17 -3.48 -10.41
CA VAL A 194 0.87 -2.49 -11.47
C VAL A 194 2.10 -1.60 -11.66
N THR A 195 2.97 -2.00 -12.58
CA THR A 195 4.30 -1.40 -12.73
C THR A 195 4.50 -0.74 -14.09
N SER A 196 5.21 0.39 -14.09
CA SER A 196 5.62 1.08 -15.33
C SER A 196 6.72 0.34 -16.10
N ARG A 197 7.31 -0.73 -15.52
CA ARG A 197 8.27 -1.60 -16.21
C ARG A 197 7.67 -2.27 -17.44
N SER A 198 8.53 -2.60 -18.40
CA SER A 198 8.18 -3.41 -19.56
C SER A 198 8.36 -4.89 -19.26
N ALA A 199 7.39 -5.72 -19.64
CA ALA A 199 7.48 -7.17 -19.48
C ALA A 199 8.69 -7.75 -20.24
N ALA A 200 8.97 -7.21 -21.43
CA ALA A 200 9.98 -7.76 -22.33
C ALA A 200 11.42 -7.46 -21.91
N SER A 201 11.67 -6.31 -21.27
CA SER A 201 13.05 -5.88 -20.96
C SER A 201 13.40 -5.94 -19.48
N SER A 202 12.44 -5.79 -18.56
CA SER A 202 12.72 -5.74 -17.12
C SER A 202 11.74 -6.53 -16.25
N GLY A 203 10.77 -7.23 -16.87
CA GLY A 203 9.76 -8.02 -16.15
C GLY A 203 10.28 -9.34 -15.59
N ALA A 204 11.25 -9.97 -16.25
CA ALA A 204 11.78 -11.27 -15.82
C ALA A 204 12.43 -11.21 -14.43
N ARG A 205 13.27 -10.20 -14.17
CA ARG A 205 13.92 -9.99 -12.87
C ARG A 205 12.91 -9.75 -11.75
N VAL A 206 11.86 -8.98 -12.01
CA VAL A 206 10.76 -8.72 -11.06
C VAL A 206 10.06 -10.02 -10.65
N LEU A 207 9.65 -10.83 -11.63
CA LEU A 207 8.95 -12.10 -11.36
C LEU A 207 9.85 -13.11 -10.65
N LYS A 208 11.14 -13.18 -11.02
CA LYS A 208 12.14 -14.01 -10.33
C LYS A 208 12.37 -13.55 -8.89
N THR A 209 12.41 -12.24 -8.64
CA THR A 209 12.54 -11.66 -7.31
C THR A 209 11.36 -12.06 -6.41
N LEU A 210 10.12 -11.82 -6.87
CA LEU A 210 8.91 -12.19 -6.12
C LEU A 210 8.89 -13.69 -5.80
N ARG A 211 9.25 -14.53 -6.77
CA ARG A 211 9.36 -15.98 -6.58
C ARG A 211 10.42 -16.34 -5.53
N SER A 212 11.58 -15.68 -5.55
CA SER A 212 12.66 -15.94 -4.58
C SER A 212 12.25 -15.57 -3.15
N TRP A 213 11.32 -14.62 -2.99
CA TRP A 213 10.72 -14.26 -1.70
C TRP A 213 9.55 -15.17 -1.30
N GLY A 214 9.18 -16.15 -2.15
CA GLY A 214 8.01 -17.00 -1.93
C GLY A 214 6.68 -16.23 -2.01
N LEU A 215 6.67 -15.12 -2.76
CA LEU A 215 5.50 -14.28 -2.97
C LEU A 215 4.88 -14.57 -4.33
N GLU A 216 3.59 -14.85 -4.30
CA GLU A 216 2.79 -15.13 -5.49
C GLU A 216 1.81 -13.98 -5.66
N ILE A 217 2.01 -13.18 -6.70
CA ILE A 217 1.08 -12.13 -7.10
C ILE A 217 0.01 -12.75 -8.01
N ASP A 218 -1.26 -12.41 -7.77
CA ASP A 218 -2.38 -12.95 -8.55
C ASP A 218 -2.40 -12.40 -9.97
N GLU A 219 -2.16 -11.09 -10.12
CA GLU A 219 -2.11 -10.42 -11.42
C GLU A 219 -0.93 -9.44 -11.51
N ALA A 220 -0.10 -9.58 -12.54
CA ALA A 220 1.03 -8.68 -12.81
C ALA A 220 0.84 -7.94 -14.13
N LEU A 221 0.73 -6.61 -14.06
CA LEU A 221 0.48 -5.70 -15.17
C LEU A 221 1.72 -4.84 -15.42
N PHE A 222 2.40 -5.12 -16.53
CA PHE A 222 3.58 -4.39 -16.99
C PHE A 222 3.18 -3.39 -18.06
N LEU A 223 3.32 -2.10 -17.76
CA LEU A 223 2.72 -1.04 -18.55
C LEU A 223 3.67 -0.39 -19.55
N ALA A 224 4.98 -0.64 -19.44
CA ALA A 224 5.99 0.00 -20.28
C ALA A 224 5.81 1.54 -20.37
N GLY A 225 5.51 2.18 -19.23
CA GLY A 225 5.27 3.61 -19.11
C GLY A 225 3.84 4.09 -19.39
N ALA A 226 2.90 3.20 -19.79
CA ALA A 226 1.50 3.59 -19.95
C ALA A 226 0.85 4.00 -18.61
N PRO A 227 -0.17 4.89 -18.62
CA PRO A 227 -0.84 5.32 -17.40
C PRO A 227 -1.48 4.17 -16.62
N LYS A 228 -1.32 4.17 -15.29
CA LYS A 228 -1.88 3.14 -14.38
C LYS A 228 -3.39 3.27 -14.18
N GLY A 229 -3.89 4.51 -14.24
CA GLY A 229 -5.28 4.86 -13.91
C GLY A 229 -6.36 3.98 -14.54
N PRO A 230 -6.38 3.79 -15.88
CA PRO A 230 -7.40 2.97 -16.55
C PRO A 230 -7.46 1.52 -16.04
N LEU A 231 -6.32 0.93 -15.71
CA LEU A 231 -6.26 -0.43 -15.17
C LEU A 231 -6.70 -0.48 -13.71
N LEU A 232 -6.34 0.52 -12.91
CA LEU A 232 -6.82 0.63 -11.53
C LEU A 232 -8.36 0.77 -11.49
N GLN A 233 -8.95 1.51 -12.43
CA GLN A 233 -10.41 1.61 -12.57
C GLN A 233 -11.07 0.27 -12.93
N LYS A 234 -10.37 -0.59 -13.68
CA LYS A 234 -10.83 -1.95 -14.02
C LYS A 234 -10.69 -2.91 -12.84
N ILE A 235 -9.55 -2.89 -12.15
CA ILE A 235 -9.23 -3.76 -11.01
C ILE A 235 -10.13 -3.43 -9.82
N ARG A 236 -10.35 -2.13 -9.59
CA ARG A 236 -11.01 -1.55 -8.41
C ARG A 236 -10.38 -2.06 -7.12
N PRO A 237 -9.08 -1.79 -6.88
CA PRO A 237 -8.44 -2.22 -5.66
C PRO A 237 -9.00 -1.42 -4.47
N HIS A 238 -8.98 -2.05 -3.30
CA HIS A 238 -9.32 -1.38 -2.04
C HIS A 238 -8.26 -0.33 -1.67
N ILE A 239 -7.03 -0.57 -2.09
CA ILE A 239 -5.92 0.37 -1.93
C ILE A 239 -4.87 0.10 -3.01
N PHE A 240 -4.32 1.17 -3.56
CA PHE A 240 -3.20 1.15 -4.50
C PHE A 240 -2.00 1.91 -3.91
N PHE A 241 -0.82 1.28 -3.89
CA PHE A 241 0.42 1.89 -3.38
C PHE A 241 1.35 2.31 -4.51
N ASP A 242 1.86 3.54 -4.44
CA ASP A 242 2.81 4.09 -5.41
C ASP A 242 3.72 5.13 -4.73
N ASP A 243 4.95 5.28 -5.20
CA ASP A 243 5.91 6.27 -4.68
C ASP A 243 5.79 7.64 -5.37
N GLN A 244 5.12 7.72 -6.52
CA GLN A 244 5.04 8.94 -7.32
C GLN A 244 3.67 9.61 -7.20
N MET A 245 3.67 10.89 -6.79
CA MET A 245 2.43 11.64 -6.60
C MET A 245 1.59 11.75 -7.88
N PHE A 246 2.22 11.77 -9.06
CA PHE A 246 1.51 11.77 -10.34
C PHE A 246 0.62 10.53 -10.54
N HIS A 247 1.09 9.34 -10.14
CA HIS A 247 0.28 8.12 -10.19
C HIS A 247 -0.82 8.13 -9.13
N ILE A 248 -0.54 8.68 -7.94
CA ILE A 248 -1.51 8.84 -6.84
C ILE A 248 -2.66 9.75 -7.27
N GLU A 249 -2.36 10.89 -7.89
CA GLU A 249 -3.35 11.83 -8.41
C GLU A 249 -4.20 11.20 -9.52
N GLY A 250 -3.56 10.56 -10.51
CA GLY A 250 -4.28 9.89 -11.61
C GLY A 250 -5.16 8.73 -11.13
N ALA A 251 -4.74 7.99 -10.11
CA ALA A 251 -5.56 6.95 -9.47
C ALA A 251 -6.77 7.55 -8.74
N LYS A 252 -6.55 8.64 -7.99
CA LYS A 252 -7.59 9.38 -7.26
C LYS A 252 -8.61 10.00 -8.20
N GLU A 253 -8.20 10.61 -9.31
CA GLU A 253 -9.12 11.17 -10.33
C GLU A 253 -10.11 10.13 -10.86
N LEU A 254 -9.69 8.86 -10.93
CA LEU A 254 -10.52 7.74 -11.36
C LEU A 254 -11.21 6.99 -10.19
N GLY A 255 -11.19 7.60 -9.00
CA GLY A 255 -11.88 7.12 -7.80
C GLY A 255 -11.17 5.99 -7.05
N THR A 256 -9.93 5.65 -7.40
CA THR A 256 -9.17 4.63 -6.67
C THR A 256 -8.59 5.23 -5.39
N ILE A 257 -8.73 4.52 -4.27
CA ILE A 257 -8.03 4.89 -3.03
C ILE A 257 -6.55 4.63 -3.24
N ALA A 258 -5.76 5.69 -3.25
CA ALA A 258 -4.34 5.64 -3.50
C ALA A 258 -3.55 5.97 -2.23
N ALA A 259 -2.38 5.37 -2.08
CA ALA A 259 -1.55 5.48 -0.89
C ALA A 259 -0.10 5.74 -1.31
N HIS A 260 0.36 6.96 -1.04
CA HIS A 260 1.69 7.42 -1.41
C HIS A 260 2.75 6.87 -0.45
N VAL A 261 3.78 6.23 -1.00
CA VAL A 261 4.93 5.73 -0.24
C VAL A 261 6.08 6.73 -0.42
N PRO A 262 6.39 7.61 0.55
CA PRO A 262 7.45 8.60 0.41
C PRO A 262 8.83 7.96 0.59
N TYR A 263 9.24 7.13 -0.37
CA TYR A 263 10.51 6.41 -0.40
C TYR A 263 11.26 6.66 -1.72
N GLY A 264 12.57 6.48 -1.67
CA GLY A 264 13.45 6.56 -2.83
C GLY A 264 13.89 7.97 -3.22
N ILE A 265 14.83 8.04 -4.17
CA ILE A 265 15.39 9.30 -4.68
C ILE A 265 14.35 10.21 -5.33
N GLY A 266 13.25 9.67 -5.87
CA GLY A 266 12.12 10.47 -6.39
C GLY A 266 11.63 11.55 -5.43
N GLN A 267 11.68 11.30 -4.11
CA GLN A 267 11.25 12.27 -3.10
C GLN A 267 12.22 13.44 -2.93
N LYS A 268 13.53 13.20 -3.09
CA LYS A 268 14.57 14.23 -2.92
C LYS A 268 14.50 15.28 -4.03
N TYR A 269 14.34 14.83 -5.27
CA TYR A 269 14.20 15.73 -6.42
C TYR A 269 12.93 16.58 -6.37
N HIS A 270 11.82 16.04 -5.86
CA HIS A 270 10.60 16.83 -5.65
C HIS A 270 10.80 17.92 -4.60
N LYS A 271 11.51 17.62 -3.49
CA LYS A 271 11.88 18.63 -2.48
C LYS A 271 12.81 19.70 -3.05
N GLU A 272 13.81 19.32 -3.85
CA GLU A 272 14.72 20.27 -4.52
C GLU A 272 13.98 21.19 -5.50
N LYS A 273 13.13 20.65 -6.39
CA LYS A 273 12.30 21.43 -7.31
C LYS A 273 11.32 22.37 -6.60
N LEU A 274 10.76 21.97 -5.46
CA LEU A 274 9.90 22.83 -4.64
C LEU A 274 10.69 23.95 -3.94
N SER A 275 11.94 23.68 -3.55
CA SER A 275 12.84 24.69 -2.96
C SER A 275 13.41 25.69 -3.98
N GLU A 276 13.45 25.33 -5.26
CA GLU A 276 13.91 26.19 -6.36
C GLU A 276 12.81 27.09 -6.94
N GLN A 277 11.55 26.94 -6.54
CA GLN A 277 10.49 27.88 -6.94
C GLN A 277 10.63 29.17 -6.10
N PRO A 278 10.92 30.34 -6.71
CA PRO A 278 11.00 31.59 -5.96
C PRO A 278 9.63 31.87 -5.34
N ALA A 279 9.65 32.24 -4.05
CA ALA A 279 8.48 32.73 -3.34
C ALA A 279 7.76 33.74 -4.22
N LYS A 280 6.50 33.46 -4.60
CA LYS A 280 5.68 34.45 -5.28
C LYS A 280 5.52 35.62 -4.31
N ASP A 281 6.22 36.71 -4.61
CA ASP A 281 6.04 38.00 -3.96
C ASP A 281 4.56 38.39 -4.06
N THR A 282 3.84 38.28 -2.94
CA THR A 282 2.53 38.87 -2.78
C THR A 282 2.72 40.38 -2.65
N LYS A 283 2.44 41.11 -3.72
CA LYS A 283 2.15 42.55 -3.69
C LYS A 283 0.68 42.79 -3.96
#